data_AF-A0A9Q4XS77-F1
#
_entry.id   AF-A0A9Q4XS77-F1
#
_cell.length_a   1.000
_cell.length_b   1.000
_cell.length_c   1.000
_cell.angle_alpha   90.00
_cell.angle_beta   90.00
_cell.angle_gamma   90.00
#
_symmetry.space_group_name_H-M   'P 1'
#
loop_
_entity.id
_entity.type
_entity.pdbx_description
1 polymer ?
#
loop_
_entity_poly.entity_id
_entity_poly.type
_entity_poly.pdbx_seq_one_letter_code
_entity_poly.pdbx_strand_id
1 'polypeptide(L)'
;MFTNNLVSGITKTRVMSGAFAATLMAFSFSSWAAPLPGPACVFPQPGGEAAWADAQKIERGHLVECHIAKSDEWLKERALYGKDGCLKNDKKTASTWQSAEAMWKTVGWAIEKACNAPAPAKNFINLYSDMKGNASEIVGRVYRNGVYQDIHGDSKAFIKMVKSSKGQWYVLTSYPR
;
A
#
# COMPACT_ATOMS: atom_id res chain seq x y z
N MET A 1 -54.08 73.06 -28.94
CA MET A 1 -55.26 72.96 -28.05
C MET A 1 -54.85 72.08 -26.87
N PHE A 2 -54.75 72.71 -25.70
CA PHE A 2 -54.70 72.22 -24.29
C PHE A 2 -53.82 70.99 -23.96
N THR A 3 -52.67 71.10 -23.30
CA THR A 3 -52.45 71.31 -21.83
C THR A 3 -53.38 70.50 -20.93
N ASN A 4 -52.83 69.58 -20.13
CA ASN A 4 -52.80 69.73 -18.67
C ASN A 4 -52.04 68.60 -17.96
N ASN A 5 -51.17 69.03 -17.05
CA ASN A 5 -50.54 68.29 -15.97
C ASN A 5 -51.52 68.04 -14.81
N LEU A 6 -50.98 67.36 -13.77
CA LEU A 6 -51.40 67.30 -12.34
C LEU A 6 -52.27 66.08 -12.00
N VAL A 7 -52.05 65.29 -10.93
CA VAL A 7 -51.60 65.55 -9.54
C VAL A 7 -51.03 64.23 -8.95
N SER A 8 -49.81 64.20 -8.41
CA SER A 8 -49.40 64.15 -6.98
C SER A 8 -49.82 62.94 -6.10
N GLY A 9 -48.86 62.42 -5.33
CA GLY A 9 -49.04 61.51 -4.19
C GLY A 9 -47.84 60.57 -3.98
N ILE A 10 -46.69 61.04 -3.45
CA ILE A 10 -46.22 60.80 -2.05
C ILE A 10 -46.22 59.29 -1.72
N THR A 11 -45.09 58.58 -1.50
CA THR A 11 -44.25 58.65 -0.29
C THR A 11 -43.07 57.63 -0.33
N LYS A 12 -41.95 58.00 0.30
CA LYS A 12 -41.12 57.23 1.27
C LYS A 12 -40.03 56.19 0.84
N THR A 13 -38.81 56.57 1.27
CA THR A 13 -37.74 55.81 1.98
C THR A 13 -36.70 54.96 1.22
N ARG A 14 -35.45 55.47 1.29
CA ARG A 14 -34.16 54.84 1.68
C ARG A 14 -34.09 53.30 1.66
N VAL A 15 -33.04 52.74 1.02
CA VAL A 15 -31.92 51.96 1.62
C VAL A 15 -30.76 51.97 0.59
N MET A 16 -29.68 52.73 0.79
CA MET A 16 -28.39 52.28 1.32
C MET A 16 -27.78 51.02 0.65
N SER A 17 -26.78 51.26 -0.19
CA SER A 17 -25.44 50.65 -0.16
C SER A 17 -25.29 49.25 0.45
N GLY A 18 -24.82 48.31 -0.36
CA GLY A 18 -24.28 47.04 0.11
C GLY A 18 -23.82 46.15 -1.04
N ALA A 19 -22.82 46.60 -1.81
CA ALA A 19 -22.08 45.71 -2.68
C ALA A 19 -21.32 44.70 -1.80
N PHE A 20 -21.93 43.55 -1.54
CA PHE A 20 -21.22 42.41 -1.00
C PHE A 20 -20.25 41.94 -2.07
N ALA A 21 -18.98 42.30 -1.90
CA ALA A 21 -17.88 41.60 -2.53
C ALA A 21 -17.96 40.15 -2.06
N ALA A 22 -18.49 39.28 -2.92
CA ALA A 22 -18.38 37.85 -2.76
C ALA A 22 -16.91 37.49 -3.01
N THR A 23 -16.09 37.60 -1.97
CA THR A 23 -14.78 36.98 -1.92
C THR A 23 -15.02 35.48 -2.12
N LEU A 24 -14.86 34.99 -3.35
CA LEU A 24 -14.76 33.57 -3.63
C LEU A 24 -13.63 33.03 -2.76
N MET A 25 -13.98 32.42 -1.64
CA MET A 25 -13.06 31.50 -0.97
C MET A 25 -12.90 30.32 -1.90
N ALA A 26 -11.87 30.39 -2.75
CA ALA A 26 -11.33 29.22 -3.39
C ALA A 26 -10.84 28.31 -2.28
N PHE A 27 -11.67 27.33 -1.89
CA PHE A 27 -11.22 26.22 -1.08
C PHE A 27 -10.11 25.54 -1.86
N SER A 28 -8.87 25.80 -1.44
CA SER A 28 -7.72 25.01 -1.85
C SER A 28 -7.95 23.61 -1.28
N PHE A 29 -8.65 22.77 -2.04
CA PHE A 29 -8.60 21.34 -1.82
C PHE A 29 -7.13 20.98 -2.07
N SER A 30 -6.38 20.82 -0.98
CA SER A 30 -5.14 20.09 -1.02
C SER A 30 -5.48 18.76 -1.66
N SER A 31 -5.03 18.55 -2.90
CA SER A 31 -5.23 17.32 -3.64
C SER A 31 -4.43 16.24 -2.95
N TRP A 32 -5.02 15.61 -1.93
CA TRP A 32 -4.45 14.41 -1.34
C TRP A 32 -4.37 13.42 -2.49
N ALA A 33 -3.16 12.95 -2.80
CA ALA A 33 -2.97 11.96 -3.83
C ALA A 33 -3.86 10.77 -3.49
N ALA A 34 -4.75 10.39 -4.41
CA ALA A 34 -5.59 9.22 -4.21
C ALA A 34 -4.67 8.00 -3.99
N PRO A 35 -5.02 7.08 -3.06
CA PRO A 35 -4.24 5.87 -2.84
C PRO A 35 -4.01 5.11 -4.13
N LEU A 36 -2.85 4.46 -4.23
CA LEU A 36 -2.55 3.59 -5.37
C LEU A 36 -3.66 2.52 -5.50
N PRO A 37 -4.25 2.33 -6.69
CA PRO A 37 -5.30 1.33 -6.86
C PRO A 37 -4.72 -0.08 -6.85
N GLY A 38 -5.48 -1.08 -6.41
CA GLY A 38 -5.12 -2.50 -6.55
C GLY A 38 -5.05 -3.27 -5.24
N PRO A 39 -4.91 -4.62 -5.30
CA PRO A 39 -5.00 -5.49 -4.12
C PRO A 39 -3.91 -5.23 -3.07
N ALA A 40 -2.76 -4.66 -3.42
CA ALA A 40 -1.76 -4.30 -2.41
C ALA A 40 -2.30 -3.23 -1.43
N CYS A 41 -3.23 -2.39 -1.90
CA CYS A 41 -3.76 -1.25 -1.16
C CYS A 41 -5.19 -1.46 -0.64
N VAL A 42 -5.66 -2.72 -0.65
CA VAL A 42 -6.90 -3.15 0.04
C VAL A 42 -6.47 -3.82 1.33
N PHE A 43 -6.33 -3.06 2.42
CA PHE A 43 -5.72 -3.57 3.66
C PHE A 43 -6.63 -4.61 4.33
N PRO A 44 -6.08 -5.76 4.78
CA PRO A 44 -6.85 -6.78 5.49
C PRO A 44 -7.35 -6.25 6.83
N GLN A 45 -8.53 -6.72 7.24
CA GLN A 45 -8.93 -6.71 8.65
C GLN A 45 -8.23 -7.85 9.39
N PRO A 46 -8.10 -7.80 10.73
CA PRO A 46 -7.50 -8.87 11.50
C PRO A 46 -8.09 -10.25 11.16
N GLY A 47 -7.24 -11.22 10.84
CA GLY A 47 -7.61 -12.56 10.37
C GLY A 47 -7.85 -12.67 8.86
N GLY A 48 -7.81 -11.56 8.12
CA GLY A 48 -7.97 -11.50 6.66
C GLY A 48 -6.65 -11.53 5.88
N GLU A 49 -5.50 -11.62 6.56
CA GLU A 49 -4.18 -11.46 5.96
C GLU A 49 -3.86 -12.56 4.94
N ALA A 50 -4.32 -13.79 5.17
CA ALA A 50 -4.16 -14.89 4.23
C ALA A 50 -4.91 -14.61 2.91
N ALA A 51 -6.17 -14.19 3.00
CA ALA A 51 -6.96 -13.82 1.83
C ALA A 51 -6.37 -12.61 1.09
N TRP A 52 -5.86 -11.62 1.84
CA TRP A 52 -5.13 -10.49 1.26
C TRP A 52 -3.86 -10.93 0.53
N ALA A 53 -3.06 -11.83 1.13
CA ALA A 53 -1.84 -12.34 0.51
C ALA A 53 -2.14 -13.14 -0.76
N ASP A 54 -3.21 -13.93 -0.76
CA ASP A 54 -3.70 -14.65 -1.93
C ASP A 54 -4.16 -13.72 -3.05
N ALA A 55 -4.81 -12.60 -2.71
CA ALA A 55 -5.19 -11.58 -3.68
C ALA A 55 -3.99 -10.93 -4.41
N GLN A 56 -2.76 -11.10 -3.91
CA GLN A 56 -1.53 -10.61 -4.55
C GLN A 56 -1.04 -11.51 -5.70
N LYS A 57 -1.66 -12.68 -5.92
CA LYS A 57 -1.31 -13.62 -7.01
C LYS A 57 -1.62 -13.08 -8.42
N ILE A 58 -2.05 -11.83 -8.55
CA ILE A 58 -2.22 -11.14 -9.84
C ILE A 58 -0.94 -11.28 -10.66
N GLU A 59 -1.10 -11.60 -11.95
CA GLU A 59 0.00 -11.72 -12.91
C GLU A 59 1.14 -12.65 -12.46
N ARG A 60 0.79 -13.77 -11.79
CA ARG A 60 1.74 -14.79 -11.30
C ARG A 60 2.64 -14.29 -10.16
N GLY A 61 2.08 -13.45 -9.29
CA GLY A 61 2.69 -13.05 -8.01
C GLY A 61 3.29 -14.23 -7.22
N HIS A 62 4.45 -14.04 -6.62
CA HIS A 62 5.23 -15.08 -5.95
C HIS A 62 5.17 -15.00 -4.42
N LEU A 63 4.37 -14.09 -3.86
CA LEU A 63 4.31 -13.85 -2.42
C LEU A 63 4.00 -15.12 -1.62
N VAL A 64 2.80 -15.68 -1.80
CA VAL A 64 2.36 -16.88 -1.08
C VAL A 64 3.12 -18.12 -1.57
N GLU A 65 3.27 -18.24 -2.89
CA GLU A 65 3.92 -19.39 -3.55
C GLU A 65 5.34 -19.62 -3.02
N CYS A 66 6.09 -18.55 -2.78
CA CYS A 66 7.52 -18.65 -2.49
C CYS A 66 7.93 -18.28 -1.07
N HIS A 67 7.10 -17.55 -0.31
CA HIS A 67 7.58 -16.88 0.89
C HIS A 67 6.61 -16.87 2.09
N ILE A 68 5.46 -17.55 2.01
CA ILE A 68 4.57 -17.73 3.15
C ILE A 68 4.54 -19.21 3.57
N ALA A 69 4.75 -19.46 4.85
CA ALA A 69 4.59 -20.76 5.52
C ALA A 69 5.32 -21.94 4.84
N LYS A 70 6.60 -21.76 4.47
CA LYS A 70 7.41 -22.82 3.87
C LYS A 70 8.14 -23.64 4.94
N SER A 71 8.25 -24.96 4.72
CA SER A 71 9.00 -25.85 5.60
C SER A 71 10.51 -25.67 5.44
N ASP A 72 11.29 -26.15 6.41
CA ASP A 72 12.76 -26.15 6.35
C ASP A 72 13.26 -26.92 5.11
N GLU A 73 12.67 -28.08 4.79
CA GLU A 73 13.02 -28.86 3.60
C GLU A 73 12.76 -28.06 2.31
N TRP A 74 11.62 -27.38 2.24
CA TRP A 74 11.27 -26.55 1.09
C TRP A 74 12.26 -25.39 0.92
N LEU A 75 12.65 -24.73 2.02
CA LEU A 75 13.64 -23.64 1.99
C LEU A 75 15.00 -24.13 1.50
N LYS A 76 15.47 -25.27 1.99
CA LYS A 76 16.73 -25.89 1.55
C LYS A 76 16.68 -26.25 0.06
N GLU A 77 15.61 -26.89 -0.38
CA GLU A 77 15.45 -27.30 -1.78
C GLU A 77 15.43 -26.07 -2.71
N ARG A 78 14.63 -25.04 -2.39
CA ARG A 78 14.62 -23.79 -3.16
C ARG A 78 16.00 -23.12 -3.17
N ALA A 79 16.66 -23.04 -2.02
CA ALA A 79 17.96 -22.37 -1.92
C ALA A 79 19.03 -23.03 -2.80
N LEU A 80 19.00 -24.36 -2.92
CA LEU A 80 20.00 -25.13 -3.67
C LEU A 80 19.63 -25.29 -5.16
N TYR A 81 18.35 -25.54 -5.46
CA TYR A 81 17.90 -25.99 -6.78
C TYR A 81 16.81 -25.12 -7.39
N GLY A 82 16.13 -24.29 -6.59
CA GLY A 82 14.86 -23.68 -6.97
C GLY A 82 13.73 -24.68 -6.82
N LYS A 83 12.49 -24.20 -6.70
CA LYS A 83 11.33 -25.06 -6.44
C LYS A 83 10.03 -24.37 -6.85
N ASP A 84 9.10 -25.10 -7.49
CA ASP A 84 7.73 -24.64 -7.80
C ASP A 84 7.66 -23.23 -8.45
N GLY A 85 8.55 -22.97 -9.42
CA GLY A 85 8.64 -21.65 -10.08
C GLY A 85 9.31 -20.55 -9.25
N CYS A 86 9.67 -20.84 -8.00
CA CYS A 86 10.50 -20.00 -7.14
C CYS A 86 11.98 -20.25 -7.45
N LEU A 87 12.59 -19.29 -8.15
CA LEU A 87 13.98 -19.39 -8.57
C LEU A 87 14.93 -19.53 -7.36
N LYS A 88 16.02 -20.28 -7.58
CA LYS A 88 17.15 -20.32 -6.66
C LYS A 88 17.83 -18.96 -6.59
N ASN A 89 18.50 -18.71 -5.47
CA ASN A 89 19.36 -17.55 -5.30
C ASN A 89 20.81 -18.02 -5.35
N ASP A 90 21.68 -17.31 -6.07
CA ASP A 90 23.11 -17.62 -6.16
C ASP A 90 23.81 -17.67 -4.79
N LYS A 91 23.26 -16.96 -3.80
CA LYS A 91 23.72 -16.98 -2.41
C LYS A 91 23.26 -18.21 -1.61
N LYS A 92 22.64 -19.20 -2.25
CA LYS A 92 22.09 -20.42 -1.62
C LYS A 92 21.28 -20.10 -0.36
N THR A 93 20.42 -19.09 -0.47
CA THR A 93 19.61 -18.56 0.64
C THR A 93 18.15 -18.52 0.23
N ALA A 94 17.27 -18.99 1.11
CA ALA A 94 15.82 -18.84 0.97
C ALA A 94 15.19 -18.57 2.33
N SER A 95 14.22 -17.65 2.38
CA SER A 95 13.49 -17.31 3.59
C SER A 95 11.99 -17.27 3.37
N THR A 96 11.26 -17.49 4.44
CA THR A 96 9.79 -17.48 4.51
C THR A 96 9.33 -16.73 5.74
N TRP A 97 8.20 -16.07 5.63
CA TRP A 97 7.38 -15.69 6.77
C TRP A 97 6.73 -16.94 7.36
N GLN A 98 6.49 -16.96 8.67
CA GLN A 98 5.71 -18.03 9.31
C GLN A 98 4.27 -18.07 8.78
N SER A 99 3.66 -16.90 8.60
CA SER A 99 2.31 -16.75 8.07
C SER A 99 2.14 -15.40 7.35
N ALA A 100 1.03 -15.25 6.63
CA ALA A 100 0.64 -13.96 6.07
C ALA A 100 0.37 -12.92 7.17
N GLU A 101 -0.17 -13.34 8.31
CA GLU A 101 -0.38 -12.51 9.49
C GLU A 101 0.94 -11.99 10.06
N ALA A 102 1.94 -12.87 10.25
CA ALA A 102 3.25 -12.47 10.74
C ALA A 102 3.93 -11.45 9.81
N MET A 103 3.80 -11.63 8.50
CA MET A 103 4.24 -10.63 7.52
C MET A 103 3.49 -9.31 7.69
N TRP A 104 2.15 -9.34 7.66
CA TRP A 104 1.36 -8.12 7.69
C TRP A 104 1.58 -7.32 8.97
N LYS A 105 1.60 -8.00 10.13
CA LYS A 105 1.87 -7.40 11.43
C LYS A 105 3.24 -6.69 11.47
N THR A 106 4.25 -7.24 10.80
CA THR A 106 5.63 -6.70 10.84
C THR A 106 5.91 -5.64 9.78
N VAL A 107 5.31 -5.76 8.58
CA VAL A 107 5.64 -4.90 7.43
C VAL A 107 4.45 -4.28 6.70
N GLY A 108 3.21 -4.57 7.10
CA GLY A 108 1.99 -3.99 6.53
C GLY A 108 2.03 -2.45 6.53
N TRP A 109 2.57 -1.85 7.59
CA TRP A 109 2.78 -0.40 7.70
C TRP A 109 3.59 0.19 6.53
N ALA A 110 4.57 -0.55 5.99
CA ALA A 110 5.41 -0.08 4.90
C ALA A 110 4.65 -0.12 3.57
N ILE A 111 3.79 -1.13 3.39
CA ILE A 111 2.89 -1.27 2.25
C ILE A 111 1.84 -0.15 2.29
N GLU A 112 1.23 0.10 3.45
CA GLU A 112 0.28 1.21 3.65
C GLU A 112 0.93 2.56 3.33
N LYS A 113 2.15 2.79 3.82
CA LYS A 113 2.91 4.01 3.51
C LYS A 113 3.16 4.16 2.01
N ALA A 114 3.51 3.08 1.31
CA ALA A 114 3.73 3.11 -0.14
C ALA A 114 2.43 3.35 -0.91
N CYS A 115 1.31 2.77 -0.47
CA CYS A 115 0.00 2.95 -1.07
C CYS A 115 -0.53 4.38 -0.96
N ASN A 116 -0.16 5.10 0.09
CA ASN A 116 -0.57 6.49 0.34
C ASN A 116 0.45 7.54 -0.15
N ALA A 117 1.58 7.10 -0.72
CA ALA A 117 2.57 8.00 -1.31
C ALA A 117 2.13 8.46 -2.71
N PRO A 118 2.67 9.58 -3.22
CA PRO A 118 2.48 9.97 -4.62
C PRO A 118 2.85 8.82 -5.57
N ALA A 119 2.07 8.66 -6.64
CA ALA A 119 2.27 7.58 -7.59
C ALA A 119 3.70 7.60 -8.16
N PRO A 120 4.44 6.47 -8.11
CA PRO A 120 5.80 6.43 -8.60
C PRO A 120 5.84 6.54 -10.12
N ALA A 121 6.89 7.15 -10.65
CA ALA A 121 7.14 7.21 -12.10
C ALA A 121 7.41 5.83 -12.73
N LYS A 122 7.87 4.87 -11.92
CA LYS A 122 8.16 3.49 -12.34
C LYS A 122 6.97 2.58 -12.05
N ASN A 123 6.83 1.52 -12.84
CA ASN A 123 5.82 0.46 -12.62
C ASN A 123 6.20 -0.53 -11.50
N PHE A 124 7.13 -0.16 -10.61
CA PHE A 124 7.52 -0.96 -9.46
C PHE A 124 8.01 -0.09 -8.31
N ILE A 125 7.90 -0.64 -7.10
CA ILE A 125 8.42 -0.08 -5.86
C ILE A 125 9.17 -1.19 -5.12
N ASN A 126 10.41 -0.92 -4.75
CA ASN A 126 11.20 -1.81 -3.88
C ASN A 126 11.27 -1.17 -2.50
N LEU A 127 10.76 -1.85 -1.49
CA LEU A 127 10.82 -1.42 -0.10
C LEU A 127 11.84 -2.29 0.64
N TYR A 128 12.83 -1.63 1.23
CA TYR A 128 13.74 -2.21 2.20
C TYR A 128 13.31 -1.65 3.55
N SER A 129 12.68 -2.49 4.36
CA SER A 129 11.97 -2.04 5.56
C SER A 129 12.55 -2.69 6.80
N ASP A 130 12.74 -1.88 7.85
CA ASP A 130 12.87 -2.43 9.20
C ASP A 130 11.49 -2.95 9.63
N MET A 131 11.46 -4.13 10.22
CA MET A 131 10.23 -4.72 10.73
C MET A 131 9.80 -4.02 12.03
N LYS A 132 8.49 -3.96 12.27
CA LYS A 132 7.92 -3.38 13.50
C LYS A 132 7.36 -4.42 14.47
N GLY A 133 7.87 -5.65 14.43
CA GLY A 133 7.55 -6.70 15.41
C GLY A 133 8.47 -6.69 16.64
N ASN A 134 8.32 -7.69 17.49
CA ASN A 134 9.11 -7.87 18.70
C ASN A 134 10.38 -8.71 18.44
N ALA A 135 11.52 -8.34 19.02
CA ALA A 135 12.77 -9.09 18.97
C ALA A 135 12.67 -10.52 19.55
N SER A 136 11.75 -10.76 20.49
CA SER A 136 11.52 -12.12 21.02
C SER A 136 10.58 -12.97 20.15
N GLU A 137 9.83 -12.35 19.23
CA GLU A 137 8.86 -13.02 18.38
C GLU A 137 9.55 -13.54 17.12
N ILE A 138 9.50 -14.86 16.89
CA ILE A 138 9.94 -15.45 15.63
C ILE A 138 8.83 -15.21 14.60
N VAL A 139 9.15 -14.57 13.48
CA VAL A 139 8.19 -14.21 12.42
C VAL A 139 8.50 -14.89 11.09
N GLY A 140 9.65 -15.55 11.01
CA GLY A 140 10.09 -16.23 9.81
C GLY A 140 11.23 -17.18 10.06
N ARG A 141 11.66 -17.81 8.97
CA ARG A 141 12.72 -18.81 8.94
C ARG A 141 13.57 -18.62 7.71
N VAL A 142 14.87 -18.84 7.82
CA VAL A 142 15.81 -18.78 6.69
C VAL A 142 16.72 -19.98 6.67
N TYR A 143 16.89 -20.56 5.49
CA TYR A 143 18.02 -21.43 5.20
C TYR A 143 19.12 -20.61 4.55
N ARG A 144 20.32 -20.64 5.15
CA ARG A 144 21.49 -19.93 4.66
C ARG A 144 22.74 -20.75 4.93
N ASN A 145 23.56 -20.97 3.90
CA ASN A 145 24.87 -21.61 4.03
C ASN A 145 24.86 -22.96 4.79
N GLY A 146 23.84 -23.79 4.58
CA GLY A 146 23.75 -25.10 5.23
C GLY A 146 23.02 -25.12 6.57
N VAL A 147 22.62 -23.97 7.10
CA VAL A 147 22.03 -23.84 8.44
C VAL A 147 20.65 -23.17 8.36
N TYR A 148 19.75 -23.58 9.25
CA TYR A 148 18.46 -22.92 9.46
C TYR A 148 18.55 -21.94 10.62
N GLN A 149 17.96 -20.76 10.45
CA GLN A 149 17.95 -19.70 11.45
C GLN A 149 16.55 -19.10 11.54
N ASP A 150 16.14 -18.77 12.76
CA ASP A 150 14.92 -18.01 13.01
C ASP A 150 15.14 -16.54 12.63
N ILE A 151 14.08 -15.92 12.10
CA ILE A 151 14.04 -14.48 11.85
C ILE A 151 13.07 -13.86 12.84
N HIS A 152 13.58 -12.87 13.58
CA HIS A 152 12.85 -12.18 14.64
C HIS A 152 12.10 -10.95 14.12
N GLY A 153 11.07 -10.54 14.85
CA GLY A 153 10.13 -9.49 14.45
C GLY A 153 10.71 -8.09 14.31
N ASP A 154 11.94 -7.85 14.76
CA ASP A 154 12.68 -6.58 14.67
C ASP A 154 13.78 -6.60 13.58
N SER A 155 13.82 -7.66 12.77
CA SER A 155 14.78 -7.83 11.68
C SER A 155 14.44 -6.93 10.46
N LYS A 156 14.97 -7.27 9.28
CA LYS A 156 14.70 -6.51 8.05
C LYS A 156 13.83 -7.32 7.11
N ALA A 157 13.12 -6.62 6.23
CA ALA A 157 12.32 -7.24 5.19
C ALA A 157 12.59 -6.60 3.84
N PHE A 158 12.22 -7.31 2.79
CA PHE A 158 12.07 -6.75 1.47
C PHE A 158 10.70 -7.02 0.90
N ILE A 159 10.13 -5.99 0.28
CA ILE A 159 8.85 -6.06 -0.43
C ILE A 159 9.08 -5.47 -1.82
N LYS A 160 8.59 -6.16 -2.85
CA LYS A 160 8.49 -5.61 -4.20
C LYS A 160 7.03 -5.51 -4.58
N MET A 161 6.59 -4.28 -4.81
CA MET A 161 5.28 -3.97 -5.40
C MET A 161 5.47 -3.68 -6.88
N VAL A 162 4.51 -4.09 -7.71
CA VAL A 162 4.54 -3.80 -9.14
C VAL A 162 3.15 -3.41 -9.62
N LYS A 163 3.12 -2.61 -10.68
CA LYS A 163 1.89 -2.20 -11.36
C LYS A 163 1.59 -3.18 -12.47
N SER A 164 0.41 -3.80 -12.39
CA SER A 164 -0.11 -4.69 -13.43
C SER A 164 -0.40 -3.94 -14.73
N SER A 165 -0.59 -4.70 -15.80
CA SER A 165 -1.09 -4.25 -17.10
C SER A 165 -2.43 -3.50 -17.00
N LYS A 166 -3.27 -3.84 -16.01
CA LYS A 166 -4.55 -3.17 -15.71
C LYS A 166 -4.40 -1.92 -14.84
N GLY A 167 -3.17 -1.52 -14.53
CA GLY A 167 -2.86 -0.35 -13.71
C GLY A 167 -3.02 -0.55 -12.20
N GLN A 168 -3.35 -1.76 -11.74
CA GLN A 168 -3.50 -2.11 -10.33
C GLN A 168 -2.15 -2.51 -9.72
N TRP A 169 -1.86 -2.05 -8.51
CA TRP A 169 -0.69 -2.38 -7.72
C TRP A 169 -0.91 -3.64 -6.90
N TYR A 170 0.06 -4.55 -6.94
CA TYR A 170 0.07 -5.78 -6.15
C TYR A 170 1.47 -6.03 -5.59
N VAL A 171 1.55 -6.82 -4.50
CA VAL A 171 2.82 -7.27 -3.94
C VAL A 171 3.31 -8.50 -4.72
N LEU A 172 4.27 -8.29 -5.63
CA LEU A 172 4.87 -9.38 -6.41
C LEU A 172 5.57 -10.39 -5.48
N THR A 173 6.29 -9.91 -4.48
CA THR A 173 6.99 -10.75 -3.51
C THR A 173 7.30 -9.96 -2.23
N SER A 174 7.41 -10.68 -1.12
CA SER A 174 7.94 -10.16 0.15
C SER A 174 8.66 -11.28 0.89
N TYR A 175 9.78 -10.98 1.55
CA TYR A 175 10.48 -11.97 2.38
C TYR A 175 11.26 -11.34 3.54
N PRO A 176 11.34 -12.04 4.69
CA PRO A 176 12.11 -11.62 5.84
C PRO A 176 13.61 -11.88 5.61
N ARG A 177 14.50 -11.12 6.24
CA ARG A 177 15.96 -11.18 6.01
C ARG A 177 16.78 -10.75 7.22
#